data_AF-A0A2T0WJ86-F1
#
_entry.id   AF-A0A2T0WJ86-F1
#
_cell.length_a   1.000
_cell.length_b   1.000
_cell.length_c   1.000
_cell.angle_alpha   90.00
_cell.angle_beta   90.00
_cell.angle_gamma   90.00
#
_symmetry.space_group_name_H-M   'P 1'
#
loop_
_entity.id
_entity.type
_entity.pdbx_description
1 polymer ?
#
loop_
_entity_poly.entity_id
_entity_poly.type
_entity_poly.pdbx_seq_one_letter_code
_entity_poly.pdbx_strand_id
1 'polypeptide(L)'
;MLFLHNLFFSLGELIYSSFLTLKVRSKIQKLSKGDTNILENLFPYYKNLNQEHRKDFVSRLEWFIAEKEFVPRGDLKTVTPEMKLLISATAIMVTFGFKGVFLRHFRKILIYPNSYYSSINQQYHYGEVNPKLGMIVLSWEKFVEGFMHSQSGVNLGIHEMAHAMKLENQIHYNRESNFFNPHRWEVYAKEAKQEQNKILKGESDIFRASAGKNMHEFFAVALEVFFEKPLEFSTYNPKLYKSLVYLLKQDPLALSGNGSSAV
;
A
#
# COMPACT_ATOMS: atom_id res chain seq x y z
N MET A 1 33.59 8.43 -27.26
CA MET A 1 33.69 7.61 -26.03
C MET A 1 32.44 7.66 -25.15
N LEU A 2 31.85 8.83 -24.84
CA LEU A 2 30.66 8.95 -23.99
C LEU A 2 29.41 8.21 -24.50
N PHE A 3 29.20 8.15 -25.82
CA PHE A 3 28.03 7.49 -26.43
C PHE A 3 28.05 5.97 -26.26
N LEU A 4 29.21 5.33 -26.43
CA LEU A 4 29.39 3.88 -26.23
C LEU A 4 29.25 3.51 -24.75
N HIS A 5 29.76 4.34 -23.84
CA HIS A 5 29.66 4.08 -22.40
C HIS A 5 28.20 4.11 -21.91
N ASN A 6 27.39 5.08 -22.35
CA ASN A 6 25.96 5.13 -22.06
C ASN A 6 25.18 3.95 -22.67
N LEU A 7 25.57 3.48 -23.87
CA LEU A 7 24.93 2.33 -24.51
C LEU A 7 25.19 1.04 -23.73
N PHE A 8 26.44 0.78 -23.33
CA PHE A 8 26.81 -0.39 -22.52
C PHE A 8 26.16 -0.37 -21.14
N PHE A 9 26.09 0.80 -20.50
CA PHE A 9 25.41 0.95 -19.21
C PHE A 9 23.90 0.66 -19.31
N SER A 10 23.24 1.19 -20.36
CA SER A 10 21.81 0.95 -20.62
C SER A 10 21.49 -0.51 -20.94
N LEU A 11 22.38 -1.19 -21.69
CA LEU A 11 22.22 -2.60 -22.04
C LEU A 11 22.42 -3.50 -20.82
N GLY A 12 23.42 -3.19 -19.98
CA GLY A 12 23.66 -3.88 -18.72
C GLY A 12 22.48 -3.75 -17.76
N GLU A 13 21.92 -2.54 -17.66
CA GLU A 13 20.69 -2.28 -16.88
C GLU A 13 19.46 -3.03 -17.41
N LEU A 14 19.31 -3.13 -18.74
CA LEU A 14 18.23 -3.89 -19.36
C LEU A 14 18.36 -5.38 -19.09
N ILE A 15 19.57 -5.94 -19.23
CA ILE A 15 19.87 -7.34 -18.96
C ILE A 15 19.64 -7.66 -17.48
N TYR A 16 20.14 -6.81 -16.57
CA TYR A 16 19.94 -6.98 -15.13
C TYR A 16 18.46 -6.94 -14.73
N SER A 17 17.70 -5.96 -15.26
CA SER A 17 16.25 -5.88 -15.05
C SER A 17 15.51 -7.11 -15.57
N SER A 18 15.91 -7.61 -16.74
CA SER A 18 15.33 -8.82 -17.34
C SER A 18 15.62 -10.05 -16.48
N PHE A 19 16.85 -10.19 -16.00
CA PHE A 19 17.24 -11.26 -15.07
C PHE A 19 16.44 -11.21 -13.77
N LEU A 20 16.30 -10.04 -13.13
CA LEU A 20 15.47 -9.88 -11.93
C LEU A 20 14.02 -10.29 -12.19
N THR A 21 13.46 -9.88 -13.32
CA THR A 21 12.09 -10.21 -13.75
C THR A 21 11.92 -11.72 -13.92
N LEU A 22 12.87 -12.39 -14.59
CA LEU A 22 12.87 -13.85 -14.76
C LEU A 22 13.00 -14.57 -13.41
N LYS A 23 13.81 -14.04 -12.49
CA LYS A 23 14.01 -14.60 -11.16
C LYS A 23 12.75 -14.55 -10.29
N VAL A 24 11.92 -13.50 -10.37
CA VAL A 24 10.62 -13.53 -9.67
C VAL A 24 9.62 -14.39 -10.43
N ARG A 25 9.58 -14.36 -11.77
CA ARG A 25 8.72 -15.25 -12.57
C ARG A 25 8.90 -16.73 -12.23
N SER A 26 10.12 -17.19 -11.98
CA SER A 26 10.38 -18.58 -11.60
C SER A 26 9.93 -18.94 -10.18
N LYS A 27 9.63 -17.95 -9.34
CA LYS A 27 9.13 -18.14 -7.96
C LYS A 27 7.62 -17.97 -7.84
N ILE A 28 6.95 -17.46 -8.88
CA ILE A 28 5.51 -17.24 -8.86
C ILE A 28 4.80 -18.57 -8.65
N GLN A 29 3.95 -18.60 -7.63
CA GLN A 29 3.02 -19.68 -7.37
C GLN A 29 1.62 -19.15 -7.61
N LYS A 30 0.78 -19.95 -8.28
CA LYS A 30 -0.62 -19.61 -8.47
C LYS A 30 -1.37 -19.69 -7.15
N LEU A 31 -2.28 -18.74 -6.93
CA LEU A 31 -3.16 -18.79 -5.77
C LEU A 31 -4.00 -20.07 -5.80
N SER A 32 -4.10 -20.73 -4.66
CA SER A 32 -4.96 -21.89 -4.51
C SER A 32 -6.44 -21.47 -4.46
N LYS A 33 -7.34 -22.45 -4.57
CA LYS A 33 -8.77 -22.23 -4.30
C LYS A 33 -9.01 -21.72 -2.87
N GLY A 34 -8.20 -22.19 -1.91
CA GLY A 34 -8.26 -21.73 -0.52
C GLY A 34 -7.91 -20.24 -0.39
N ASP A 35 -6.83 -19.82 -1.04
CA ASP A 35 -6.40 -18.40 -1.04
C ASP A 35 -7.48 -17.51 -1.68
N THR A 36 -8.05 -17.95 -2.79
CA THR A 36 -9.13 -17.21 -3.47
C THR A 36 -10.35 -17.09 -2.57
N ASN A 37 -10.74 -18.16 -1.87
CA ASN A 37 -11.85 -18.13 -0.91
C ASN A 37 -11.56 -17.21 0.29
N ILE A 38 -10.33 -17.14 0.76
CA ILE A 38 -9.93 -16.16 1.80
C ILE A 38 -10.15 -14.74 1.29
N LEU A 39 -9.70 -14.41 0.07
CA LEU A 39 -9.89 -13.08 -0.51
C LEU A 39 -11.36 -12.73 -0.72
N GLU A 40 -12.18 -13.66 -1.21
CA GLU A 40 -13.61 -13.42 -1.44
C GLU A 40 -14.40 -13.18 -0.15
N ASN A 41 -13.98 -13.78 0.96
CA ASN A 41 -14.67 -13.67 2.25
C ASN A 41 -14.14 -12.55 3.14
N LEU A 42 -12.83 -12.32 3.15
CA LEU A 42 -12.18 -11.39 4.09
C LEU A 42 -11.75 -10.06 3.47
N PHE A 43 -11.81 -9.91 2.13
CA PHE A 43 -11.29 -8.74 1.44
C PHE A 43 -12.39 -8.08 0.57
N PRO A 44 -13.28 -7.25 1.14
CA PRO A 44 -14.41 -6.64 0.43
C PRO A 44 -14.01 -5.91 -0.85
N TYR A 45 -12.86 -5.23 -0.85
CA TYR A 45 -12.31 -4.57 -2.03
C TYR A 45 -12.16 -5.55 -3.20
N TYR A 46 -11.56 -6.73 -2.98
CA TYR A 46 -11.36 -7.77 -4.00
C TYR A 46 -12.68 -8.38 -4.45
N LYS A 47 -13.57 -8.67 -3.50
CA LYS A 47 -14.93 -9.16 -3.77
C LYS A 47 -15.69 -8.21 -4.70
N ASN A 48 -15.47 -6.91 -4.59
CA ASN A 48 -16.18 -5.91 -5.37
C ASN A 48 -15.55 -5.61 -6.75
N LEU A 49 -14.36 -6.15 -7.03
CA LEU A 49 -13.75 -6.02 -8.36
C LEU A 49 -14.54 -6.81 -9.42
N ASN A 50 -14.64 -6.25 -10.63
CA ASN A 50 -15.13 -6.97 -11.80
C ASN A 50 -14.15 -8.08 -12.23
N GLN A 51 -14.57 -8.94 -13.16
CA GLN A 51 -13.77 -10.11 -13.55
C GLN A 51 -12.39 -9.77 -14.14
N GLU A 52 -12.27 -8.68 -14.90
CA GLU A 52 -10.99 -8.24 -15.46
C GLU A 52 -10.05 -7.74 -14.36
N HIS A 53 -10.55 -6.88 -13.48
CA HIS A 53 -9.79 -6.33 -12.37
C HIS A 53 -9.40 -7.41 -11.34
N ARG A 54 -10.25 -8.43 -11.12
CA ARG A 54 -9.87 -9.60 -10.29
C ARG A 54 -8.69 -10.36 -10.88
N LYS A 55 -8.66 -10.58 -12.20
CA LYS A 55 -7.53 -11.24 -12.88
C LYS A 55 -6.24 -10.42 -12.77
N ASP A 56 -6.33 -9.10 -12.95
CA ASP A 56 -5.19 -8.19 -12.76
C ASP A 56 -4.70 -8.21 -11.30
N PHE A 57 -5.62 -8.11 -10.34
CA PHE A 57 -5.33 -8.15 -8.91
C PHE A 57 -4.62 -9.45 -8.52
N VAL A 58 -5.16 -10.61 -8.91
CA VAL A 58 -4.54 -11.91 -8.62
C VAL A 58 -3.16 -12.02 -9.23
N SER A 59 -2.99 -11.62 -10.50
CA SER A 59 -1.69 -11.69 -11.18
C SER A 59 -0.64 -10.82 -10.48
N ARG A 60 -1.03 -9.62 -10.04
CA ARG A 60 -0.15 -8.70 -9.30
C ARG A 60 0.15 -9.17 -7.89
N LEU A 61 -0.83 -9.78 -7.23
CA LEU A 61 -0.69 -10.38 -5.91
C LEU A 61 0.31 -11.54 -5.91
N GLU A 62 0.17 -12.47 -6.85
CA GLU A 62 1.10 -13.58 -7.06
C GLU A 62 2.53 -13.07 -7.32
N TRP A 63 2.67 -12.03 -8.13
CA TRP A 63 3.95 -11.38 -8.39
C TRP A 63 4.55 -10.79 -7.12
N PHE A 64 3.75 -10.02 -6.36
CA PHE A 64 4.19 -9.37 -5.14
C PHE A 64 4.67 -10.40 -4.11
N ILE A 65 3.90 -11.47 -3.89
CA ILE A 65 4.29 -12.57 -2.97
C ILE A 65 5.62 -13.18 -3.38
N ALA A 66 5.85 -13.38 -4.68
CA ALA A 66 7.09 -13.98 -5.20
C ALA A 66 8.31 -13.03 -5.12
N GLU A 67 8.09 -11.72 -5.20
CA GLU A 67 9.14 -10.70 -5.14
C GLU A 67 9.56 -10.36 -3.71
N LYS A 68 8.65 -10.43 -2.73
CA LYS A 68 8.93 -10.06 -1.34
C LYS A 68 9.55 -11.19 -0.52
N GLU A 69 10.41 -10.79 0.41
CA GLU A 69 10.90 -11.62 1.49
C GLU A 69 10.09 -11.33 2.76
N PHE A 70 9.33 -12.31 3.23
CA PHE A 70 8.58 -12.20 4.49
C PHE A 70 9.39 -12.81 5.63
N VAL A 71 9.73 -12.00 6.62
CA VAL A 71 10.68 -12.35 7.68
C VAL A 71 9.96 -12.37 9.03
N PRO A 72 9.85 -13.52 9.70
CA PRO A 72 9.27 -13.56 11.04
C PRO A 72 10.22 -12.92 12.06
N ARG A 73 9.67 -12.22 13.05
CA ARG A 73 10.41 -11.55 14.11
C ARG A 73 9.75 -11.75 15.48
N GLY A 74 10.50 -11.44 16.54
CA GLY A 74 10.06 -11.71 17.91
C GLY A 74 9.99 -13.22 18.17
N ASP A 75 8.90 -13.66 18.76
CA ASP A 75 8.57 -15.06 19.05
C ASP A 75 7.83 -15.78 17.90
N LEU A 76 7.54 -15.07 16.80
CA LEU A 76 6.98 -15.69 15.59
C LEU A 76 8.03 -16.62 14.95
N LYS A 77 7.72 -17.91 14.85
CA LYS A 77 8.64 -18.91 14.27
C LYS A 77 8.65 -18.92 12.76
N THR A 78 7.47 -18.76 12.15
CA THR A 78 7.26 -18.84 10.70
C THR A 78 6.20 -17.84 10.27
N VAL A 79 6.29 -17.38 9.02
CA VAL A 79 5.22 -16.58 8.38
C VAL A 79 4.30 -17.53 7.62
N THR A 80 3.01 -17.54 7.96
CA THR A 80 2.03 -18.43 7.33
C THR A 80 1.66 -17.96 5.91
N PRO A 81 1.10 -18.84 5.06
CA PRO A 81 0.58 -18.44 3.76
C PRO A 81 -0.48 -17.33 3.85
N GLU A 82 -1.36 -17.38 4.84
CA GLU A 82 -2.43 -16.39 5.06
C GLU A 82 -1.86 -15.01 5.38
N MET A 83 -0.80 -14.94 6.20
CA MET A 83 -0.09 -13.67 6.47
C MET A 83 0.44 -13.05 5.17
N LYS A 84 1.13 -13.86 4.35
CA LYS A 84 1.66 -13.38 3.06
C LYS A 84 0.54 -12.91 2.14
N LEU A 85 -0.55 -13.68 2.07
CA LEU A 85 -1.70 -13.38 1.22
C LEU A 85 -2.34 -12.04 1.59
N LEU A 86 -2.72 -11.86 2.87
CA LEU A 86 -3.47 -10.67 3.30
C LEU A 86 -2.61 -9.40 3.27
N ILE A 87 -1.34 -9.48 3.67
CA ILE A 87 -0.40 -8.34 3.59
C ILE A 87 -0.18 -7.93 2.14
N SER A 88 0.03 -8.91 1.25
CA SER A 88 0.24 -8.63 -0.17
C SER A 88 -1.04 -8.10 -0.83
N ALA A 89 -2.21 -8.63 -0.49
CA ALA A 89 -3.49 -8.14 -1.00
C ALA A 89 -3.73 -6.67 -0.59
N THR A 90 -3.35 -6.30 0.63
CA THR A 90 -3.41 -4.91 1.11
C THR A 90 -2.47 -4.00 0.32
N ALA A 91 -1.24 -4.44 0.04
CA ALA A 91 -0.31 -3.69 -0.78
C ALA A 91 -0.83 -3.49 -2.22
N ILE A 92 -1.40 -4.54 -2.82
CA ILE A 92 -1.98 -4.46 -4.16
C ILE A 92 -3.21 -3.54 -4.18
N MET A 93 -4.08 -3.59 -3.18
CA MET A 93 -5.21 -2.66 -3.03
C MET A 93 -4.73 -1.20 -3.00
N VAL A 94 -3.77 -0.88 -2.13
CA VAL A 94 -3.25 0.50 -2.00
C VAL A 94 -2.62 0.99 -3.32
N THR A 95 -1.95 0.10 -4.06
CA THR A 95 -1.26 0.42 -5.31
C THR A 95 -2.09 0.14 -6.58
N PHE A 96 -3.37 -0.25 -6.47
CA PHE A 96 -4.10 -0.87 -7.57
C PHE A 96 -4.22 0.04 -8.81
N GLY A 97 -4.41 1.34 -8.63
CA GLY A 97 -4.44 2.32 -9.72
C GLY A 97 -3.10 2.50 -10.48
N PHE A 98 -2.02 1.88 -10.02
CA PHE A 98 -0.68 1.92 -10.61
C PHE A 98 -0.18 0.52 -10.99
N LYS A 99 -0.57 0.03 -12.18
CA LYS A 99 -0.29 -1.34 -12.66
C LYS A 99 1.17 -1.82 -12.52
N GLY A 100 2.14 -0.90 -12.61
CA GLY A 100 3.57 -1.20 -12.55
C GLY A 100 4.25 -0.90 -11.21
N VAL A 101 3.49 -0.70 -10.13
CA VAL A 101 4.03 -0.38 -8.80
C VAL A 101 3.82 -1.56 -7.86
N PHE A 102 4.94 -2.15 -7.42
CA PHE A 102 5.00 -3.30 -6.51
C PHE A 102 5.82 -3.00 -5.25
N LEU A 103 6.15 -1.72 -5.00
CA LEU A 103 6.97 -1.28 -3.86
C LEU A 103 8.36 -1.92 -3.87
N ARG A 104 9.01 -2.00 -5.05
CA ARG A 104 10.23 -2.79 -5.30
C ARG A 104 11.42 -2.40 -4.44
N HIS A 105 11.47 -1.17 -3.95
CA HIS A 105 12.47 -0.75 -2.99
C HIS A 105 12.32 -1.48 -1.65
N PHE A 106 11.07 -1.70 -1.20
CA PHE A 106 10.75 -2.42 0.03
C PHE A 106 10.70 -3.92 -0.24
N ARG A 107 11.86 -4.57 -0.20
CA ARG A 107 12.02 -6.00 -0.49
C ARG A 107 11.66 -6.90 0.68
N LYS A 108 11.79 -6.39 1.92
CA LYS A 108 11.56 -7.15 3.14
C LYS A 108 10.31 -6.69 3.86
N ILE A 109 9.47 -7.64 4.26
CA ILE A 109 8.33 -7.40 5.14
C ILE A 109 8.58 -8.18 6.43
N LEU A 110 8.88 -7.45 7.50
CA LEU A 110 9.11 -8.03 8.83
C LEU A 110 7.78 -8.11 9.56
N ILE A 111 7.48 -9.29 10.12
CA ILE A 111 6.22 -9.54 10.80
C ILE A 111 6.53 -9.93 12.25
N TYR A 112 6.08 -9.08 13.18
CA TYR A 112 6.01 -9.39 14.59
C TYR A 112 4.61 -9.89 14.93
N PRO A 113 4.45 -10.79 15.91
CA PRO A 113 3.11 -11.24 16.30
C PRO A 113 2.30 -10.11 16.96
N ASN A 114 2.94 -9.27 17.78
CA ASN A 114 2.31 -8.18 18.52
C ASN A 114 3.11 -6.87 18.36
N SER A 115 2.87 -5.88 19.22
CA SER A 115 3.74 -4.70 19.34
C SER A 115 5.20 -5.09 19.57
N TYR A 116 6.13 -4.30 19.04
CA TYR A 116 7.56 -4.53 19.19
C TYR A 116 8.27 -3.26 19.61
N TYR A 117 9.33 -3.41 20.40
CA TYR A 117 10.18 -2.30 20.77
C TYR A 117 11.16 -2.01 19.62
N SER A 118 11.08 -0.82 19.02
CA SER A 118 12.03 -0.42 17.98
C SER A 118 13.21 0.31 18.63
N SER A 119 14.41 -0.24 18.42
CA SER A 119 15.65 0.30 18.98
C SER A 119 16.09 1.62 18.33
N ILE A 120 15.52 1.97 17.17
CA ILE A 120 15.88 3.17 16.39
C ILE A 120 15.28 4.43 17.04
N ASN A 121 14.05 4.32 17.53
CA ASN A 121 13.20 5.39 18.05
C ASN A 121 12.79 5.17 19.51
N GLN A 122 13.25 4.07 20.12
CA GLN A 122 13.12 3.74 21.55
C GLN A 122 11.69 3.70 22.07
N GLN A 123 10.74 3.29 21.23
CA GLN A 123 9.32 3.19 21.59
C GLN A 123 8.73 1.85 21.13
N TYR A 124 7.56 1.51 21.67
CA TYR A 124 6.78 0.41 21.13
C TYR A 124 6.06 0.88 19.86
N HIS A 125 6.27 0.15 18.77
CA HIS A 125 5.66 0.39 17.49
C HIS A 125 4.74 -0.77 17.11
N TYR A 126 3.70 -0.44 16.35
CA TYR A 126 2.86 -1.43 15.68
C TYR A 126 3.26 -1.60 14.22
N GLY A 127 3.87 -0.59 13.59
CA GLY A 127 4.42 -0.65 12.24
C GLY A 127 5.53 0.38 12.03
N GLU A 128 6.32 0.18 10.98
CA GLU A 128 7.36 1.12 10.55
C GLU A 128 7.71 0.88 9.07
N VAL A 129 7.91 1.94 8.30
CA VAL A 129 8.54 1.87 6.97
C VAL A 129 9.93 2.47 7.03
N ASN A 130 10.95 1.65 6.73
CA ASN A 130 12.34 2.08 6.74
C ASN A 130 12.93 2.07 5.31
N PRO A 131 12.97 3.23 4.62
CA PRO A 131 13.51 3.30 3.26
C PRO A 131 15.02 3.08 3.23
N LYS A 132 15.78 3.37 4.29
CA LYS A 132 17.23 3.12 4.28
C LYS A 132 17.54 1.62 4.20
N LEU A 133 16.73 0.80 4.87
CA LEU A 133 16.90 -0.65 4.89
C LEU A 133 15.99 -1.40 3.90
N GLY A 134 15.12 -0.70 3.17
CA GLY A 134 14.18 -1.29 2.22
C GLY A 134 13.23 -2.28 2.88
N MET A 135 12.70 -1.94 4.06
CA MET A 135 11.80 -2.80 4.81
C MET A 135 10.51 -2.11 5.27
N ILE A 136 9.45 -2.92 5.36
CA ILE A 136 8.19 -2.60 6.02
C ILE A 136 8.07 -3.53 7.21
N VAL A 137 7.67 -3.00 8.37
CA VAL A 137 7.50 -3.75 9.61
C VAL A 137 6.04 -3.69 10.04
N LEU A 138 5.48 -4.83 10.43
CA LEU A 138 4.07 -4.97 10.81
C LEU A 138 3.92 -5.80 12.08
N SER A 139 3.04 -5.37 12.97
CA SER A 139 2.40 -6.19 14.01
C SER A 139 1.24 -6.95 13.38
N TRP A 140 1.28 -8.28 13.46
CA TRP A 140 0.23 -9.14 12.92
C TRP A 140 -1.09 -8.96 13.67
N GLU A 141 -1.06 -8.88 14.99
CA GLU A 141 -2.23 -8.59 15.83
C GLU A 141 -2.97 -7.33 15.34
N LYS A 142 -2.24 -6.21 15.19
CA LYS A 142 -2.82 -4.94 14.74
C LYS A 142 -3.21 -4.94 13.27
N PHE A 143 -2.51 -5.69 12.45
CA PHE A 143 -2.91 -5.91 11.06
C PHE A 143 -4.28 -6.59 11.02
N VAL A 144 -4.47 -7.69 11.77
CA VAL A 144 -5.75 -8.42 11.82
C VAL A 144 -6.86 -7.58 12.45
N GLU A 145 -6.56 -6.80 13.50
CA GLU A 145 -7.54 -5.89 14.11
C GLU A 145 -8.14 -4.91 13.09
N GLY A 146 -7.30 -4.31 12.22
CA GLY A 146 -7.77 -3.45 11.14
C GLY A 146 -8.66 -4.17 10.11
N PHE A 147 -8.38 -5.45 9.83
CA PHE A 147 -9.25 -6.28 8.98
C PHE A 147 -10.62 -6.57 9.62
N MET A 148 -10.62 -6.95 10.89
CA MET A 148 -11.84 -7.29 11.63
C MET A 148 -12.72 -6.07 11.87
N HIS A 149 -12.11 -4.89 12.00
CA HIS A 149 -12.80 -3.62 12.21
C HIS A 149 -12.62 -2.68 11.01
N SER A 150 -12.92 -3.20 9.81
CA SER A 150 -12.76 -2.52 8.51
C SER A 150 -13.62 -1.27 8.28
N GLN A 151 -14.31 -0.78 9.32
CA GLN A 151 -15.08 0.46 9.34
C GLN A 151 -14.67 1.37 10.51
N SER A 152 -13.50 1.12 11.13
CA SER A 152 -12.99 1.92 12.24
C SER A 152 -12.26 3.19 11.77
N GLY A 153 -11.75 3.21 10.52
CA GLY A 153 -10.83 4.24 10.04
C GLY A 153 -9.41 4.07 10.59
N VAL A 154 -9.09 2.87 11.09
CA VAL A 154 -7.80 2.51 11.70
C VAL A 154 -7.35 1.16 11.16
N ASN A 155 -6.38 1.19 10.24
CA ASN A 155 -5.88 0.01 9.57
C ASN A 155 -4.37 0.07 9.37
N LEU A 156 -3.63 -0.69 10.18
CA LEU A 156 -2.17 -0.72 10.14
C LEU A 156 -1.64 -1.12 8.75
N GLY A 157 -2.27 -2.11 8.12
CA GLY A 157 -1.85 -2.59 6.80
C GLY A 157 -1.93 -1.48 5.75
N ILE A 158 -3.07 -0.78 5.69
CA ILE A 158 -3.24 0.35 4.76
C ILE A 158 -2.26 1.48 5.10
N HIS A 159 -2.09 1.77 6.39
CA HIS A 159 -1.23 2.85 6.88
C HIS A 159 0.23 2.69 6.40
N GLU A 160 0.84 1.54 6.71
CA GLU A 160 2.23 1.29 6.35
C GLU A 160 2.42 1.15 4.83
N MET A 161 1.44 0.57 4.12
CA MET A 161 1.50 0.49 2.65
C MET A 161 1.35 1.87 1.99
N ALA A 162 0.58 2.79 2.59
CA ALA A 162 0.49 4.17 2.14
C ALA A 162 1.82 4.93 2.34
N HIS A 163 2.48 4.74 3.49
CA HIS A 163 3.82 5.27 3.72
C HIS A 163 4.83 4.73 2.69
N ALA A 164 4.85 3.41 2.49
CA ALA A 164 5.72 2.77 1.52
C ALA A 164 5.46 3.28 0.10
N MET A 165 4.21 3.38 -0.35
CA MET A 165 3.86 3.91 -1.66
C MET A 165 4.33 5.36 -1.86
N LYS A 166 4.11 6.23 -0.86
CA LYS A 166 4.58 7.62 -0.94
C LYS A 166 6.09 7.72 -1.06
N LEU A 167 6.83 6.89 -0.32
CA LEU A 167 8.29 6.83 -0.37
C LEU A 167 8.79 6.21 -1.68
N GLU A 168 8.18 5.14 -2.17
CA GLU A 168 8.53 4.47 -3.43
C GLU A 168 8.54 5.46 -4.60
N ASN A 169 7.54 6.34 -4.66
CA ASN A 169 7.41 7.38 -5.69
C ASN A 169 8.64 8.32 -5.77
N GLN A 170 9.42 8.42 -4.69
CA GLN A 170 10.59 9.30 -4.57
C GLN A 170 11.94 8.57 -4.79
N ILE A 171 11.92 7.26 -5.05
CA ILE A 171 13.13 6.44 -5.16
C ILE A 171 13.42 6.18 -6.63
N HIS A 172 14.36 6.92 -7.23
CA HIS A 172 14.48 6.96 -8.70
C HIS A 172 15.19 5.75 -9.34
N TYR A 173 15.98 4.99 -8.60
CA TYR A 173 16.78 3.89 -9.17
C TYR A 173 16.02 2.56 -9.34
N ASN A 174 14.82 2.42 -8.76
CA ASN A 174 14.05 1.16 -8.74
C ASN A 174 13.08 1.01 -9.93
N ARG A 175 12.95 2.04 -10.78
CA ARG A 175 12.00 2.16 -11.91
C ARG A 175 10.51 2.20 -11.52
N GLU A 176 10.21 2.48 -10.26
CA GLU A 176 8.86 2.70 -9.70
C GLU A 176 8.77 4.09 -9.05
N SER A 177 9.36 5.12 -9.67
CA SER A 177 9.25 6.51 -9.20
C SER A 177 8.38 7.37 -10.10
N ASN A 178 8.01 8.56 -9.63
CA ASN A 178 7.28 9.57 -10.40
C ASN A 178 5.93 9.08 -10.99
N PHE A 179 5.30 8.09 -10.36
CA PHE A 179 3.99 7.58 -10.76
C PHE A 179 2.83 8.46 -10.26
N PHE A 180 3.04 9.25 -9.20
CA PHE A 180 2.12 10.32 -8.84
C PHE A 180 2.24 11.49 -9.81
N ASN A 181 1.11 11.91 -10.39
CA ASN A 181 1.06 13.11 -11.19
C ASN A 181 1.31 14.34 -10.28
N PRO A 182 2.31 15.20 -10.58
CA PRO A 182 2.68 16.31 -9.71
C PRO A 182 1.54 17.30 -9.45
N HIS A 183 0.73 17.61 -10.47
CA HIS A 183 -0.41 18.53 -10.33
C HIS A 183 -1.51 17.93 -9.45
N ARG A 184 -1.83 16.63 -9.61
CA ARG A 184 -2.79 15.95 -8.74
C ARG A 184 -2.31 15.89 -7.28
N TRP A 185 -1.00 15.68 -7.09
CA TRP A 185 -0.39 15.73 -5.76
C TRP A 185 -0.53 17.12 -5.13
N GLU A 186 -0.30 18.20 -5.89
CA GLU A 186 -0.48 19.57 -5.40
C GLU A 186 -1.92 19.87 -4.98
N VAL A 187 -2.90 19.46 -5.80
CA VAL A 187 -4.33 19.58 -5.47
C VAL A 187 -4.66 18.83 -4.18
N TYR A 188 -4.23 17.57 -4.07
CA TYR A 188 -4.39 16.78 -2.85
C TYR A 188 -3.73 17.45 -1.64
N ALA A 189 -2.47 17.88 -1.76
CA ALA A 189 -1.70 18.46 -0.67
C ALA A 189 -2.34 19.75 -0.14
N LYS A 190 -2.95 20.56 -1.02
CA LYS A 190 -3.70 21.76 -0.64
C LYS A 190 -4.94 21.43 0.20
N GLU A 191 -5.76 20.49 -0.25
CA GLU A 191 -6.97 20.06 0.49
C GLU A 191 -6.57 19.37 1.81
N ALA A 192 -5.55 18.52 1.78
CA ALA A 192 -4.99 17.85 2.95
C ALA A 192 -4.49 18.85 3.99
N LYS A 193 -3.82 19.93 3.58
CA LYS A 193 -3.33 20.94 4.52
C LYS A 193 -4.47 21.69 5.21
N GLN A 194 -5.58 21.94 4.52
CA GLN A 194 -6.77 22.54 5.14
C GLN A 194 -7.36 21.60 6.18
N GLU A 195 -7.46 20.31 5.86
CA GLU A 195 -7.99 19.30 6.78
C GLU A 195 -7.08 19.08 8.00
N GLN A 196 -5.76 19.08 7.82
CA GLN A 196 -4.80 19.07 8.93
C GLN A 196 -5.02 20.23 9.90
N ASN A 197 -5.31 21.43 9.40
CA ASN A 197 -5.58 22.58 10.26
C ASN A 197 -6.88 22.40 11.07
N LYS A 198 -7.91 21.75 10.51
CA LYS A 198 -9.12 21.40 11.28
C LYS A 198 -8.82 20.37 12.37
N ILE A 199 -8.05 19.32 12.04
CA ILE A 199 -7.62 18.32 13.02
C ILE A 199 -6.90 18.96 14.21
N LEU A 200 -5.97 19.89 13.94
CA LEU A 200 -5.23 20.61 14.99
C LEU A 200 -6.11 21.50 15.88
N LYS A 201 -7.29 21.90 15.39
CA LYS A 201 -8.30 22.66 16.15
C LYS A 201 -9.34 21.77 16.84
N GLY A 202 -9.29 20.45 16.62
CA GLY A 202 -10.32 19.52 17.10
C GLY A 202 -11.63 19.59 16.31
N GLU A 203 -11.60 20.12 15.09
CA GLU A 203 -12.77 20.34 14.21
C GLU A 203 -12.94 19.22 13.16
N SER A 204 -12.25 18.09 13.32
CA SER A 204 -12.30 16.96 12.39
C SER A 204 -13.06 15.79 12.99
N ASP A 205 -14.12 15.35 12.30
CA ASP A 205 -15.01 14.29 12.78
C ASP A 205 -14.56 12.88 12.35
N ILE A 206 -13.84 12.77 11.23
CA ILE A 206 -13.51 11.47 10.61
C ILE A 206 -12.03 11.09 10.74
N PHE A 207 -11.11 12.05 10.86
CA PHE A 207 -9.68 11.79 11.00
C PHE A 207 -9.21 11.92 12.44
N ARG A 208 -8.44 10.94 12.89
CA ARG A 208 -7.80 10.94 14.22
C ARG A 208 -6.72 12.02 14.36
N ALA A 209 -6.50 12.48 15.59
CA ALA A 209 -5.57 13.57 15.90
C ALA A 209 -4.14 13.37 15.37
N SER A 210 -3.65 12.13 15.29
CA SER A 210 -2.30 11.84 14.79
C SER A 210 -2.09 12.27 13.33
N ALA A 211 -3.15 12.35 12.52
CA ALA A 211 -3.07 12.82 11.14
C ALA A 211 -2.70 14.32 11.04
N GLY A 212 -2.90 15.10 12.11
CA GLY A 212 -2.50 16.51 12.16
C GLY A 212 -0.97 16.73 12.25
N LYS A 213 -0.19 15.69 12.58
CA LYS A 213 1.26 15.80 12.85
C LYS A 213 2.05 16.33 11.65
N ASN A 214 1.90 15.71 10.48
CA ASN A 214 2.56 16.11 9.25
C ASN A 214 1.90 15.45 8.02
N MET A 215 2.25 15.90 6.80
CA MET A 215 1.65 15.40 5.55
C MET A 215 1.90 13.90 5.30
N HIS A 216 2.97 13.33 5.85
CA HIS A 216 3.25 11.89 5.71
C HIS A 216 2.24 11.05 6.50
N GLU A 217 2.01 11.41 7.77
CA GLU A 217 0.99 10.80 8.63
C GLU A 217 -0.41 11.02 8.06
N PHE A 218 -0.72 12.25 7.64
CA PHE A 218 -2.03 12.56 7.07
C PHE A 218 -2.33 11.72 5.83
N PHE A 219 -1.34 11.52 4.94
CA PHE A 219 -1.53 10.68 3.76
C PHE A 219 -1.93 9.26 4.12
N ALA A 220 -1.26 8.64 5.10
CA ALA A 220 -1.59 7.28 5.52
C ALA A 220 -2.96 7.20 6.18
N VAL A 221 -3.29 8.11 7.11
CA VAL A 221 -4.62 8.16 7.75
C VAL A 221 -5.73 8.43 6.74
N ALA A 222 -5.49 9.32 5.79
CA ALA A 222 -6.46 9.62 4.75
C ALA A 222 -6.74 8.38 3.87
N LEU A 223 -5.72 7.56 3.58
CA LEU A 223 -5.89 6.32 2.84
C LEU A 223 -6.64 5.24 3.65
N GLU A 224 -6.42 5.14 4.96
CA GLU A 224 -7.21 4.25 5.83
C GLU A 224 -8.71 4.58 5.71
N VAL A 225 -9.07 5.85 5.93
CA VAL A 225 -10.47 6.31 5.82
C VAL A 225 -10.99 6.18 4.38
N PHE A 226 -10.16 6.41 3.36
CA PHE A 226 -10.53 6.30 1.95
C PHE A 226 -10.97 4.90 1.54
N PHE A 227 -10.27 3.86 2.00
CA PHE A 227 -10.61 2.49 1.67
C PHE A 227 -11.65 1.88 2.62
N GLU A 228 -11.65 2.26 3.90
CA GLU A 228 -12.58 1.70 4.89
C GLU A 228 -13.95 2.39 4.85
N LYS A 229 -13.95 3.73 4.82
CA LYS A 229 -15.15 4.57 4.96
C LYS A 229 -15.37 5.51 3.77
N PRO A 230 -15.37 5.02 2.51
CA PRO A 230 -15.41 5.90 1.33
C PRO A 230 -16.66 6.77 1.28
N LEU A 231 -17.82 6.25 1.68
CA LEU A 231 -19.07 7.01 1.70
C LEU A 231 -19.03 8.16 2.71
N GLU A 232 -18.64 7.87 3.96
CA GLU A 232 -18.52 8.85 5.03
C GLU A 232 -17.53 9.95 4.66
N PHE A 233 -16.36 9.58 4.11
CA PHE A 233 -15.34 10.54 3.66
C PHE A 233 -15.85 11.40 2.50
N SER A 234 -16.49 10.79 1.49
CA SER A 234 -17.02 11.52 0.34
C SER A 234 -18.07 12.56 0.73
N THR A 235 -18.82 12.31 1.81
CA THR A 235 -19.83 13.24 2.35
C THR A 235 -19.19 14.31 3.23
N TYR A 236 -18.26 13.92 4.11
CA TYR A 236 -17.60 14.83 5.04
C TYR A 236 -16.70 15.86 4.34
N ASN A 237 -15.86 15.43 3.40
CA ASN A 237 -14.99 16.31 2.63
C ASN A 237 -14.90 15.87 1.15
N PRO A 238 -15.89 16.23 0.32
CA PRO A 238 -15.96 15.79 -1.08
C PRO A 238 -14.75 16.21 -1.92
N LYS A 239 -14.17 17.40 -1.64
CA LYS A 239 -13.01 17.92 -2.37
C LYS A 239 -11.76 17.08 -2.10
N LEU A 240 -11.49 16.80 -0.83
CA LEU A 240 -10.37 15.97 -0.43
C LEU A 240 -10.54 14.54 -0.94
N TYR A 241 -11.71 13.93 -0.77
CA TYR A 241 -12.01 12.59 -1.30
C TYR A 241 -11.74 12.51 -2.80
N LYS A 242 -12.30 13.44 -3.58
CA LYS A 242 -12.12 13.48 -5.04
C LYS A 242 -10.66 13.71 -5.46
N SER A 243 -9.90 14.49 -4.69
CA SER A 243 -8.46 14.66 -4.95
C SER A 243 -7.69 13.34 -4.80
N LEU A 244 -8.05 12.51 -3.81
CA LEU A 244 -7.48 11.16 -3.64
C LEU A 244 -7.89 10.22 -4.76
N VAL A 245 -9.17 10.25 -5.19
CA VAL A 245 -9.63 9.45 -6.34
C VAL A 245 -8.76 9.71 -7.57
N TYR A 246 -8.52 10.99 -7.88
CA TYR A 246 -7.67 11.36 -9.01
C TYR A 246 -6.19 11.02 -8.79
N LEU A 247 -5.66 11.27 -7.59
CA LEU A 247 -4.26 11.00 -7.28
C LEU A 247 -3.96 9.50 -7.38
N LEU A 248 -4.79 8.66 -6.75
CA LEU A 248 -4.63 7.22 -6.66
C LEU A 248 -5.13 6.46 -7.89
N LYS A 249 -5.97 7.09 -8.73
CA LYS A 249 -6.67 6.45 -9.86
C LYS A 249 -7.49 5.25 -9.36
N GLN A 250 -8.22 5.49 -8.28
CA GLN A 250 -9.02 4.51 -7.56
C GLN A 250 -10.30 5.18 -7.04
N ASP A 251 -11.46 4.54 -7.13
CA ASP A 251 -12.67 4.99 -6.41
C ASP A 251 -13.32 3.83 -5.62
N PRO A 252 -12.99 3.66 -4.33
CA PRO A 252 -13.58 2.59 -3.50
C PRO A 252 -15.10 2.70 -3.36
N LEU A 253 -15.67 3.91 -3.46
CA LEU A 253 -17.12 4.09 -3.43
C LEU A 253 -17.76 3.48 -4.69
N ALA A 254 -17.15 3.70 -5.86
CA ALA A 254 -17.63 3.13 -7.12
C ALA A 254 -17.53 1.59 -7.15
N LEU A 255 -16.58 0.99 -6.42
CA LEU A 255 -16.49 -0.46 -6.25
C LEU A 255 -17.65 -1.01 -5.40
N SER A 256 -18.13 -0.25 -4.40
CA SER A 256 -19.19 -0.70 -3.51
C SER A 256 -20.61 -0.65 -4.11
N GLY A 257 -20.81 0.09 -5.20
CA GLY A 257 -22.07 0.17 -5.95
C GLY A 257 -22.05 -0.76 -7.16
N ASN A 258 -23.09 -1.59 -7.33
CA ASN A 258 -23.23 -2.57 -8.41
C ASN A 258 -22.61 -2.13 -9.76
N GLY A 259 -21.44 -2.67 -10.07
CA GLY A 259 -20.95 -2.92 -11.42
C GLY A 259 -20.53 -1.72 -12.27
N SER A 260 -20.09 -0.59 -11.71
CA SER A 260 -19.55 0.49 -12.55
C SER A 260 -18.01 0.46 -12.66
N SER A 261 -17.54 0.78 -13.87
CA SER A 261 -16.22 0.49 -14.46
C SER A 261 -15.01 1.24 -13.87
N ALA A 262 -15.03 1.65 -12.60
CA ALA A 262 -13.92 2.41 -12.03
C ALA A 262 -12.89 1.48 -11.35
N VAL A 263 -11.66 1.48 -11.88
CA VAL A 263 -10.45 1.55 -11.04
C VAL A 263 -10.16 3.03 -10.90
#